data_AF-A0AAD6NZB4-F1
#
_entry.id   AF-A0AAD6NZB4-F1
#
_cell.length_a   1.000
_cell.length_b   1.000
_cell.length_c   1.000
_cell.angle_alpha   90.00
_cell.angle_beta   90.00
_cell.angle_gamma   90.00
#
_symmetry.space_group_name_H-M   'P 1'
#
loop_
_entity.id
_entity.type
_entity.pdbx_description
1 polymer ?
#
loop_
_entity_poly.entity_id
_entity_poly.type
_entity_poly.pdbx_seq_one_letter_code
_entity_poly.pdbx_strand_id
1 'polypeptide(L)'
;MGSIVKPLSLILPLAFSLCFSLLSSQSADPTPAPWPHQFHSVLFMNNNGSLQVVDLWYDWTNGRNFNIIQNQLGKLLYDLEWDNGTSYIYTLDSNQECRVLLFPVGVLRPNWLEGATYLGQKEVDGFLCNVWQKVDFIWYYEDVITKRPVHWVFYTGMTAHVMTFEVGAVLEDPKWQAPVYCFKESEKENAVFKSVVSHGLSRAGLMTG
;
A
#
# COMPACT_ATOMS: atom_id res chain seq x y z
N MET A 1 -63.30 -22.82 68.00
CA MET A 1 -61.86 -23.04 68.23
C MET A 1 -61.41 -24.22 67.38
N GLY A 2 -60.36 -24.05 66.57
CA GLY A 2 -59.71 -25.16 65.86
C GLY A 2 -59.54 -24.93 64.35
N SER A 3 -58.60 -24.05 63.98
CA SER A 3 -58.08 -23.93 62.61
C SER A 3 -57.40 -25.23 62.15
N ILE A 4 -57.66 -25.65 60.91
CA ILE A 4 -56.80 -26.59 60.20
C ILE A 4 -56.43 -25.94 58.86
N VAL A 5 -55.27 -25.29 58.84
CA VAL A 5 -54.63 -24.80 57.61
C VAL A 5 -53.65 -25.87 57.17
N LYS A 6 -53.90 -26.51 56.03
CA LYS A 6 -52.97 -27.44 55.40
C LYS A 6 -51.84 -26.64 54.74
N PRO A 7 -50.55 -27.02 54.91
CA PRO A 7 -49.46 -26.30 54.29
C PRO A 7 -49.44 -26.60 52.79
N LEU A 8 -49.55 -25.54 51.99
CA LEU A 8 -49.35 -25.60 50.54
C LEU A 8 -47.84 -25.76 50.30
N SER A 9 -47.41 -26.96 49.89
CA SER A 9 -46.03 -27.20 49.48
C SER A 9 -45.73 -26.41 48.21
N LEU A 10 -44.99 -25.32 48.35
CA LEU A 10 -44.38 -24.61 47.22
C LEU A 10 -43.16 -25.43 46.76
N ILE A 11 -43.33 -26.20 45.69
CA ILE A 11 -42.21 -26.82 44.98
C ILE A 11 -41.57 -25.71 44.13
N LEU A 12 -40.47 -25.16 44.60
CA LEU A 12 -39.65 -24.20 43.87
C LEU A 12 -38.90 -24.95 42.75
N PRO A 13 -39.09 -24.63 41.46
CA PRO A 13 -38.28 -25.26 40.43
C PRO A 13 -36.86 -24.74 40.55
N LEU A 14 -35.93 -25.62 40.91
CA LEU A 14 -34.50 -25.36 40.87
C LEU A 14 -34.11 -25.18 39.40
N ALA A 15 -34.04 -23.93 38.95
CA ALA A 15 -33.56 -23.60 37.61
C ALA A 15 -32.08 -23.99 37.54
N PHE A 16 -31.81 -25.18 37.03
CA PHE A 16 -30.46 -25.65 36.72
C PHE A 16 -29.97 -24.79 35.55
N SER A 17 -29.29 -23.69 35.86
CA SER A 17 -28.60 -22.87 34.88
C SER A 17 -27.49 -23.71 34.26
N LEU A 18 -27.80 -24.40 33.16
CA LEU A 18 -26.83 -24.93 32.22
C LEU A 18 -26.10 -23.73 31.62
N CYS A 19 -25.07 -23.25 32.34
CA CYS A 19 -24.02 -22.44 31.75
C CYS A 19 -23.30 -23.33 30.72
N PHE A 20 -23.85 -23.41 29.51
CA PHE A 20 -23.08 -23.78 28.34
C PHE A 20 -22.04 -22.68 28.17
N SER A 21 -20.85 -22.92 28.73
CA SER A 21 -19.64 -22.24 28.30
C SER A 21 -19.48 -22.57 26.82
N LEU A 22 -20.02 -21.72 25.94
CA LEU A 22 -19.63 -21.71 24.55
C LEU A 22 -18.12 -21.43 24.56
N LEU A 23 -17.32 -22.49 24.46
CA LEU A 23 -15.96 -22.35 23.96
C LEU A 23 -16.12 -21.79 22.56
N SER A 24 -16.09 -20.46 22.44
CA SER A 24 -15.87 -19.81 21.17
C SER A 24 -14.51 -20.31 20.71
N SER A 25 -14.51 -21.27 19.79
CA SER A 25 -13.33 -21.58 19.01
C SER A 25 -12.97 -20.28 18.32
N GLN A 26 -11.93 -19.60 18.80
CA GLN A 26 -11.37 -18.46 18.07
C GLN A 26 -11.03 -18.99 16.69
N SER A 27 -11.78 -18.56 15.68
CA SER A 27 -11.43 -18.84 14.29
C SER A 27 -10.01 -18.32 14.11
N ALA A 28 -9.15 -19.10 13.46
CA ALA A 28 -7.85 -18.60 13.07
C ALA A 28 -8.05 -17.32 12.25
N ASP A 29 -7.14 -16.37 12.44
CA ASP A 29 -7.16 -15.14 11.66
C ASP A 29 -7.06 -15.49 10.16
N PRO A 30 -7.76 -14.74 9.29
CA PRO A 30 -7.68 -14.95 7.85
C PRO A 30 -6.24 -14.77 7.37
N THR A 31 -5.88 -15.32 6.22
CA THR A 31 -4.59 -15.00 5.56
C THR A 31 -4.85 -13.97 4.46
N PRO A 32 -4.03 -12.90 4.33
CA PRO A 32 -4.18 -11.94 3.25
C PRO A 32 -3.86 -12.62 1.90
N ALA A 33 -4.62 -12.30 0.86
CA ALA A 33 -4.35 -12.78 -0.48
C ALA A 33 -3.08 -12.09 -1.04
N PRO A 34 -2.17 -12.84 -1.67
CA PRO A 34 -1.09 -12.23 -2.44
C PRO A 34 -1.65 -11.40 -3.58
N TRP A 35 -0.98 -10.30 -3.93
CA TRP A 35 -1.28 -9.60 -5.17
C TRP A 35 -1.07 -10.52 -6.39
N PRO A 36 -1.91 -10.41 -7.43
CA PRO A 36 -1.65 -11.10 -8.68
C PRO A 36 -0.37 -10.56 -9.33
N HIS A 37 0.30 -11.38 -10.13
CA HIS A 37 1.56 -11.00 -10.78
C HIS A 37 1.42 -9.80 -11.71
N GLN A 38 0.24 -9.59 -12.28
CA GLN A 38 -0.07 -8.49 -13.18
C GLN A 38 -1.49 -8.00 -12.89
N PHE A 39 -1.68 -6.68 -12.83
CA PHE A 39 -3.00 -6.07 -12.80
C PHE A 39 -2.94 -4.59 -13.21
N HIS A 40 -4.12 -4.06 -13.54
CA HIS A 40 -4.37 -2.62 -13.60
C HIS A 40 -5.38 -2.22 -12.54
N SER A 41 -5.22 -1.05 -11.96
CA SER A 41 -6.15 -0.49 -11.01
C SER A 41 -6.24 1.02 -11.17
N VAL A 42 -7.46 1.54 -11.17
CA VAL A 42 -7.71 2.98 -11.00
C VAL A 42 -7.92 3.24 -9.51
N LEU A 43 -7.12 4.14 -8.96
CA LEU A 43 -7.20 4.56 -7.57
C LEU A 43 -7.66 6.01 -7.49
N PHE A 44 -8.60 6.31 -6.60
CA PHE A 44 -8.84 7.68 -6.15
C PHE A 44 -8.06 7.91 -4.86
N MET A 45 -7.10 8.83 -4.89
CA MET A 45 -6.28 9.13 -3.71
C MET A 45 -6.57 10.52 -3.17
N ASN A 46 -6.58 10.62 -1.84
CA ASN A 46 -6.70 11.87 -1.12
C ASN A 46 -5.49 12.03 -0.20
N ASN A 47 -4.63 13.00 -0.56
CA ASN A 47 -3.49 13.39 0.26
C ASN A 47 -3.83 14.66 1.04
N ASN A 48 -4.51 14.50 2.19
CA ASN A 48 -4.87 15.60 3.09
C ASN A 48 -5.59 16.77 2.40
N GLY A 49 -6.51 16.46 1.48
CA GLY A 49 -7.29 17.40 0.68
C GLY A 49 -6.79 17.58 -0.75
N SER A 50 -5.56 17.17 -1.08
CA SER A 50 -5.08 17.12 -2.47
C SER A 50 -5.55 15.83 -3.13
N LEU A 51 -6.49 15.97 -4.08
CA LEU A 51 -7.12 14.85 -4.75
C LEU A 51 -6.38 14.49 -6.04
N GLN A 52 -6.22 13.18 -6.28
CA GLN A 52 -5.64 12.65 -7.50
C GLN A 52 -6.32 11.34 -7.92
N VAL A 53 -6.31 11.07 -9.21
CA VAL A 53 -6.60 9.75 -9.78
C VAL A 53 -5.29 9.13 -10.23
N VAL A 54 -5.09 7.86 -9.92
CA VAL A 54 -3.90 7.11 -10.31
C VAL A 54 -4.31 5.89 -11.13
N ASP A 55 -3.77 5.79 -12.34
CA ASP A 55 -3.73 4.54 -13.10
C ASP A 55 -2.48 3.78 -12.70
N LEU A 56 -2.68 2.73 -11.90
CA LEU A 56 -1.64 1.84 -11.42
C LEU A 56 -1.54 0.62 -12.35
N TRP A 57 -0.42 0.48 -13.04
CA TRP A 57 -0.05 -0.73 -13.75
C TRP A 57 1.02 -1.46 -12.95
N TYR A 58 0.71 -2.67 -12.52
CA TYR A 58 1.61 -3.54 -11.78
C TYR A 58 2.00 -4.74 -12.64
N ASP A 59 3.29 -4.97 -12.81
CA ASP A 59 3.82 -6.09 -13.59
C ASP A 59 5.05 -6.69 -12.90
N TRP A 60 4.79 -7.52 -11.89
CA TRP A 60 5.82 -8.23 -11.14
C TRP A 60 6.62 -9.20 -12.01
N THR A 61 5.97 -9.80 -13.01
CA THR A 61 6.62 -10.73 -13.95
C THR A 61 7.83 -10.09 -14.63
N ASN A 62 7.74 -8.79 -14.93
CA ASN A 62 8.81 -8.00 -15.54
C ASN A 62 9.46 -6.99 -14.58
N GLY A 63 9.22 -7.11 -13.26
CA GLY A 63 9.86 -6.29 -12.24
C GLY A 63 9.59 -4.78 -12.37
N ARG A 64 8.36 -4.39 -12.72
CA ARG A 64 8.03 -2.99 -13.02
C ARG A 64 6.67 -2.57 -12.47
N ASN A 65 6.57 -1.31 -12.06
CA ASN A 65 5.35 -0.70 -11.54
C ASN A 65 5.22 0.72 -12.10
N PHE A 66 4.01 1.12 -12.48
CA PHE A 66 3.81 2.40 -13.15
C PHE A 66 2.57 3.10 -12.60
N ASN A 67 2.78 4.20 -11.90
CA ASN A 67 1.72 5.10 -11.45
C ASN A 67 1.61 6.27 -12.42
N ILE A 68 0.49 6.39 -13.12
CA ILE A 68 0.15 7.57 -13.93
C ILE A 68 -0.82 8.41 -13.11
N ILE A 69 -0.37 9.57 -12.64
CA ILE A 69 -0.99 10.33 -11.56
C ILE A 69 -1.55 11.64 -12.12
N GLN A 70 -2.88 11.76 -12.15
CA GLN A 70 -3.57 12.99 -12.50
C GLN A 70 -4.05 13.70 -11.23
N ASN A 71 -3.39 14.80 -10.87
CA ASN A 71 -3.83 15.69 -9.80
C ASN A 71 -5.04 16.52 -10.26
N GLN A 72 -5.99 16.81 -9.37
CA GLN A 72 -7.20 17.57 -9.71
C GLN A 72 -6.90 18.94 -10.33
N LEU A 73 -5.85 19.63 -9.84
CA LEU A 73 -5.42 20.96 -10.31
C LEU A 73 -3.92 21.00 -10.66
N GLY A 74 -3.37 19.86 -11.10
CA GLY A 74 -1.93 19.73 -11.36
C GLY A 74 -1.63 19.03 -12.68
N LYS A 75 -0.33 18.91 -12.95
CA LYS A 75 0.18 18.21 -14.12
C LYS A 75 0.01 16.70 -14.01
N LEU A 76 -0.09 16.06 -15.17
CA LEU A 76 -0.04 14.61 -15.31
C LEU A 76 1.40 14.15 -15.05
N LEU A 77 1.56 13.38 -13.97
CA LEU A 77 2.83 12.84 -13.54
C LEU A 77 2.90 11.35 -13.89
N TYR A 78 4.08 10.91 -14.30
CA TYR A 78 4.38 9.52 -14.60
C TYR A 78 5.46 9.08 -13.62
N ASP A 79 5.19 8.07 -12.79
CA ASP A 79 6.14 7.47 -11.86
C ASP A 79 6.37 6.01 -12.25
N LEU A 80 7.45 5.79 -12.99
CA LEU A 80 7.87 4.50 -13.52
C LEU A 80 8.94 3.89 -12.61
N GLU A 81 8.59 2.81 -11.93
CA GLU A 81 9.38 2.14 -10.91
C GLU A 81 9.88 0.78 -11.41
N TRP A 82 11.12 0.46 -11.07
CA TRP A 82 11.77 -0.81 -11.39
C TRP A 82 12.12 -1.57 -10.11
N ASP A 83 12.15 -2.90 -10.19
CA ASP A 83 12.46 -3.80 -9.08
C ASP A 83 13.88 -3.63 -8.52
N ASN A 84 14.80 -3.09 -9.33
CA ASN A 84 16.14 -2.68 -8.90
C ASN A 84 16.14 -1.43 -8.00
N GLY A 85 14.98 -0.84 -7.73
CA GLY A 85 14.79 0.32 -6.87
C GLY A 85 14.75 1.65 -7.61
N THR A 86 15.04 1.70 -8.90
CA THR A 86 15.04 2.96 -9.66
C THR A 86 13.60 3.41 -9.95
N SER A 87 13.29 4.67 -9.66
CA SER A 87 12.05 5.33 -10.07
C SER A 87 12.35 6.54 -10.93
N TYR A 88 11.67 6.64 -12.07
CA TYR A 88 11.68 7.79 -12.96
C TYR A 88 10.36 8.53 -12.82
N ILE A 89 10.41 9.76 -12.32
CA ILE A 89 9.22 10.58 -12.15
C ILE A 89 9.28 11.76 -13.10
N TYR A 90 8.38 11.80 -14.08
CA TYR A 90 8.46 12.75 -15.19
C TYR A 90 7.11 13.28 -15.66
N THR A 91 7.15 14.34 -16.47
CA THR A 91 6.01 14.86 -17.23
C THR A 91 6.26 14.67 -18.73
N LEU A 92 5.24 14.37 -19.51
CA LEU A 92 5.32 14.29 -20.99
C LEU A 92 4.93 15.60 -21.70
N ASP A 93 4.64 16.65 -20.94
CA ASP A 93 4.33 17.97 -21.47
C ASP A 93 5.59 18.68 -22.02
N SER A 94 5.41 19.91 -22.54
CA SER A 94 6.50 20.69 -23.10
C SER A 94 7.61 21.04 -22.12
N ASN A 95 7.36 20.94 -20.80
CA ASN A 95 8.35 21.25 -19.78
C ASN A 95 9.40 20.14 -19.63
N GLN A 96 9.06 18.90 -20.01
CA GLN A 96 9.98 17.74 -19.99
C GLN A 96 10.73 17.61 -18.66
N GLU A 97 9.99 17.66 -17.55
CA GLU A 97 10.59 17.52 -16.23
C GLU A 97 10.84 16.04 -15.94
N CYS A 98 11.98 15.74 -15.30
CA CYS A 98 12.27 14.40 -14.80
C CYS A 98 13.11 14.45 -13.51
N ARG A 99 12.77 13.60 -12.55
CA ARG A 99 13.59 13.28 -11.37
C ARG A 99 13.81 11.77 -11.33
N VAL A 100 15.02 11.35 -11.00
CA VAL A 100 15.37 9.94 -10.79
C VAL A 100 15.59 9.71 -9.31
N LEU A 101 14.88 8.75 -8.73
CA LEU A 101 14.96 8.39 -7.32
C LEU A 101 15.40 6.93 -7.19
N LEU A 102 16.05 6.62 -6.07
CA LEU A 102 16.36 5.25 -5.68
C LEU A 102 15.58 4.90 -4.42
N PHE A 103 14.66 3.94 -4.54
CA PHE A 103 13.91 3.34 -3.45
C PHE A 103 14.44 1.92 -3.22
N PRO A 104 15.27 1.67 -2.18
CA PRO A 104 15.91 0.37 -1.97
C PRO A 104 14.95 -0.82 -1.82
N VAL A 105 13.68 -0.58 -1.50
CA VAL A 105 12.63 -1.61 -1.41
C VAL A 105 12.23 -2.13 -2.80
N GLY A 106 12.36 -1.32 -3.85
CA GLY A 106 11.88 -1.64 -5.19
C GLY A 106 10.36 -1.80 -5.28
N VAL A 107 9.91 -2.47 -6.33
CA VAL A 107 8.49 -2.81 -6.53
C VAL A 107 8.05 -3.81 -5.45
N LEU A 108 6.86 -3.59 -4.87
CA LEU A 108 6.29 -4.50 -3.87
C LEU A 108 6.12 -5.91 -4.45
N ARG A 109 6.56 -6.92 -3.69
CA ARG A 109 6.38 -8.34 -4.05
C ARG A 109 4.91 -8.75 -3.90
N PRO A 110 4.43 -9.77 -4.63
CA PRO A 110 3.07 -10.30 -4.47
C PRO A 110 2.66 -10.58 -3.02
N ASN A 111 3.58 -11.12 -2.22
CA ASN A 111 3.36 -11.48 -0.82
C ASN A 111 3.72 -10.34 0.17
N TRP A 112 3.74 -9.07 -0.23
CA TRP A 112 4.22 -7.98 0.63
C TRP A 112 3.49 -7.85 1.98
N LEU A 113 2.25 -8.35 2.09
CA LEU A 113 1.47 -8.43 3.33
C LEU A 113 1.88 -9.59 4.28
N GLU A 114 2.83 -10.45 3.91
CA GLU A 114 3.28 -11.55 4.78
C GLU A 114 3.84 -11.01 6.12
N GLY A 115 3.34 -11.51 7.24
CA GLY A 115 3.71 -11.00 8.56
C GLY A 115 3.06 -9.65 8.92
N ALA A 116 2.03 -9.21 8.19
CA ALA A 116 1.16 -8.12 8.63
C ALA A 116 0.31 -8.53 9.84
N THR A 117 -0.05 -7.55 10.67
CA THR A 117 -0.92 -7.74 11.84
C THR A 117 -2.38 -7.62 11.41
N TYR A 118 -3.20 -8.62 11.72
CA TYR A 118 -4.65 -8.55 11.51
C TYR A 118 -5.30 -7.66 12.57
N LEU A 119 -6.20 -6.77 12.14
CA LEU A 119 -6.88 -5.82 13.01
C LEU A 119 -8.39 -6.04 13.14
N GLY A 120 -8.92 -7.09 12.49
CA GLY A 120 -10.35 -7.37 12.43
C GLY A 120 -11.01 -6.87 11.14
N GLN A 121 -12.33 -6.72 11.19
CA GLN A 121 -13.14 -6.37 10.02
C GLN A 121 -13.73 -4.96 10.13
N LYS A 122 -13.89 -4.28 8.99
CA LYS A 122 -14.51 -2.96 8.92
C LYS A 122 -15.23 -2.76 7.58
N GLU A 123 -16.37 -2.08 7.63
CA GLU A 123 -17.09 -1.62 6.43
C GLU A 123 -16.39 -0.39 5.83
N VAL A 124 -16.01 -0.47 4.55
CA VAL A 124 -15.40 0.61 3.78
C VAL A 124 -15.89 0.53 2.34
N ASP A 125 -16.31 1.65 1.76
CA ASP A 125 -16.77 1.78 0.36
C ASP A 125 -17.86 0.77 -0.06
N GLY A 126 -18.67 0.31 0.91
CA GLY A 126 -19.72 -0.68 0.70
C GLY A 126 -19.26 -2.14 0.77
N PHE A 127 -18.03 -2.39 1.21
CA PHE A 127 -17.45 -3.72 1.41
C PHE A 127 -17.11 -3.97 2.87
N LEU A 128 -17.47 -5.15 3.37
CA LEU A 128 -16.90 -5.69 4.60
C LEU A 128 -15.46 -6.14 4.30
N CYS A 129 -14.47 -5.52 4.95
CA CYS A 129 -13.07 -5.76 4.68
C CYS A 129 -12.34 -6.37 5.88
N ASN A 130 -11.43 -7.32 5.63
CA ASN A 130 -10.35 -7.66 6.55
C ASN A 130 -9.33 -6.51 6.55
N VAL A 131 -8.87 -6.12 7.73
CA VAL A 131 -7.92 -5.00 7.88
C VAL A 131 -6.56 -5.52 8.34
N TRP A 132 -5.52 -5.15 7.62
CA TRP A 132 -4.14 -5.52 7.87
C TRP A 132 -3.28 -4.30 8.11
N GLN A 133 -2.40 -4.34 9.11
CA GLN A 133 -1.36 -3.34 9.30
C GLN A 133 0.00 -3.91 8.95
N LYS A 134 0.78 -3.19 8.14
CA LYS A 134 2.13 -3.59 7.77
C LYS A 134 3.13 -2.50 8.19
N VAL A 135 4.09 -2.89 9.03
CA VAL A 135 5.26 -2.11 9.49
C VAL A 135 4.93 -0.67 9.95
N ASP A 136 3.77 -0.47 10.59
CA ASP A 136 3.25 0.85 11.01
C ASP A 136 3.19 1.91 9.89
N PHE A 137 3.26 1.48 8.64
CA PHE A 137 3.33 2.34 7.46
C PHE A 137 2.00 2.40 6.71
N ILE A 138 1.33 1.26 6.58
CA ILE A 138 0.10 1.12 5.78
C ILE A 138 -0.92 0.23 6.48
N TRP A 139 -2.18 0.65 6.39
CA TRP A 139 -3.36 -0.13 6.70
C TRP A 139 -4.05 -0.50 5.40
N TYR A 140 -4.23 -1.80 5.19
CA TYR A 140 -4.72 -2.37 3.94
C TYR A 140 -6.05 -3.08 4.18
N TYR A 141 -7.05 -2.71 3.39
CA TYR A 141 -8.41 -3.22 3.47
C TYR A 141 -8.66 -4.15 2.28
N GLU A 142 -8.95 -5.40 2.58
CA GLU A 142 -9.22 -6.47 1.63
C GLU A 142 -10.66 -6.95 1.80
N ASP A 143 -11.46 -6.97 0.73
CA ASP A 143 -12.82 -7.51 0.79
C ASP A 143 -12.81 -8.96 1.30
N VAL A 144 -13.65 -9.25 2.31
CA VAL A 144 -13.73 -10.58 2.93
C VAL A 144 -14.19 -11.65 1.94
N ILE A 145 -15.00 -11.30 0.93
CA ILE A 145 -15.56 -12.26 -0.03
C ILE A 145 -14.61 -12.46 -1.21
N THR A 146 -14.31 -11.40 -1.96
CA THR A 146 -13.58 -11.51 -3.23
C THR A 146 -12.07 -11.43 -3.08
N LYS A 147 -11.58 -11.07 -1.89
CA LYS A 147 -10.14 -10.88 -1.61
C LYS A 147 -9.49 -9.75 -2.41
N ARG A 148 -10.29 -8.90 -3.08
CA ARG A 148 -9.76 -7.74 -3.80
C ARG A 148 -9.27 -6.66 -2.81
N PRO A 149 -8.27 -5.86 -3.20
CA PRO A 149 -7.99 -4.60 -2.53
C PRO A 149 -9.22 -3.67 -2.61
N VAL A 150 -9.53 -2.98 -1.51
CA VAL A 150 -10.63 -2.00 -1.43
C VAL A 150 -10.10 -0.62 -1.06
N HIS A 151 -9.28 -0.52 -0.02
CA HIS A 151 -8.85 0.77 0.52
C HIS A 151 -7.48 0.68 1.18
N TRP A 152 -6.68 1.72 1.07
CA TRP A 152 -5.38 1.85 1.72
C TRP A 152 -5.32 3.15 2.52
N VAL A 153 -4.74 3.10 3.72
CA VAL A 153 -4.41 4.28 4.52
C VAL A 153 -2.93 4.24 4.83
N PHE A 154 -2.21 5.31 4.49
CA PHE A 154 -0.80 5.47 4.81
C PHE A 154 -0.64 6.20 6.14
N TYR A 155 0.49 6.00 6.82
CA TYR A 155 0.80 6.65 8.11
C TYR A 155 0.78 8.20 8.03
N THR A 156 0.90 8.77 6.84
CA THR A 156 0.80 10.21 6.57
C THR A 156 -0.64 10.74 6.55
N GLY A 157 -1.65 9.87 6.68
CA GLY A 157 -3.06 10.20 6.51
C GLY A 157 -3.54 10.19 5.07
N MET A 158 -2.65 9.95 4.09
CA MET A 158 -3.04 9.75 2.70
C MET A 158 -3.90 8.49 2.57
N THR A 159 -4.99 8.58 1.81
CA THR A 159 -5.86 7.44 1.53
C THR A 159 -5.90 7.12 0.04
N ALA A 160 -6.12 5.84 -0.29
CA ALA A 160 -6.39 5.36 -1.63
C ALA A 160 -7.67 4.51 -1.62
N HIS A 161 -8.62 4.86 -2.46
CA HIS A 161 -9.83 4.09 -2.72
C HIS A 161 -9.66 3.35 -4.05
N VAL A 162 -9.85 2.04 -4.04
CA VAL A 162 -9.62 1.17 -5.19
C VAL A 162 -10.88 1.11 -6.04
N MET A 163 -10.91 1.88 -7.13
CA MET A 163 -12.08 2.03 -7.99
C MET A 163 -12.26 0.83 -8.92
N THR A 164 -11.17 0.36 -9.53
CA THR A 164 -11.13 -0.85 -10.38
C THR A 164 -9.99 -1.76 -9.96
N PHE A 165 -10.10 -3.05 -10.26
CA PHE A 165 -9.02 -4.01 -10.02
C PHE A 165 -9.08 -5.13 -11.08
N GLU A 166 -8.30 -4.98 -12.14
CA GLU A 166 -8.33 -5.81 -13.33
C GLU A 166 -7.15 -6.79 -13.31
N VAL A 167 -7.39 -7.98 -12.78
CA VAL A 167 -6.38 -9.04 -12.67
C VAL A 167 -5.94 -9.51 -14.06
N GLY A 168 -4.63 -9.58 -14.27
CA GLY A 168 -4.02 -10.02 -15.54
C GLY A 168 -3.96 -8.96 -16.63
N ALA A 169 -4.43 -7.73 -16.37
CA ALA A 169 -4.26 -6.62 -17.31
C ALA A 169 -2.77 -6.28 -17.47
N VAL A 170 -2.37 -5.97 -18.71
CA VAL A 170 -0.99 -5.67 -19.09
C VAL A 170 -0.90 -4.40 -19.92
N LEU A 171 0.19 -3.67 -19.74
CA LEU A 171 0.53 -2.49 -20.52
C LEU A 171 1.60 -2.87 -21.56
N GLU A 172 1.45 -2.39 -22.79
CA GLU A 172 2.37 -2.66 -23.90
C GLU A 172 3.80 -2.21 -23.56
N ASP A 173 4.80 -3.05 -23.86
CA ASP A 173 6.22 -2.82 -23.52
C ASP A 173 6.77 -1.42 -23.87
N PRO A 174 6.44 -0.82 -25.03
CA PRO A 174 6.91 0.52 -25.36
C PRO A 174 6.47 1.62 -24.38
N LYS A 175 5.35 1.42 -23.67
CA LYS A 175 4.84 2.40 -22.71
C LYS A 175 5.60 2.40 -21.38
N TRP A 176 6.42 1.37 -21.12
CA TRP A 176 7.26 1.27 -19.92
C TRP A 176 8.62 1.97 -20.07
N GLN A 177 8.81 2.78 -21.11
CA GLN A 177 10.09 3.44 -21.35
C GLN A 177 10.10 4.86 -20.76
N ALA A 178 11.06 5.14 -19.90
CA ALA A 178 11.34 6.50 -19.44
C ALA A 178 11.80 7.38 -20.61
N PRO A 179 11.40 8.65 -20.67
CA PRO A 179 11.83 9.56 -21.73
C PRO A 179 13.33 9.83 -21.73
N VAL A 180 13.89 10.12 -22.92
CA VAL A 180 15.34 10.32 -23.11
C VAL A 180 15.93 11.46 -22.26
N TYR A 181 15.14 12.47 -21.89
CA TYR A 181 15.62 13.57 -21.06
C TYR A 181 15.86 13.17 -19.60
N CYS A 182 15.28 12.07 -19.12
CA CYS A 182 15.56 11.52 -17.78
C CYS A 182 17.02 11.04 -17.61
N PHE A 183 17.76 10.85 -18.71
CA PHE A 183 19.12 10.35 -18.69
C PHE A 183 20.18 11.45 -18.88
N LYS A 184 19.75 12.70 -19.12
CA LYS A 184 20.65 13.82 -19.46
C LYS A 184 21.36 14.46 -18.26
N GLU A 185 20.91 14.20 -17.03
CA GLU A 185 21.47 14.84 -15.82
C GLU A 185 22.54 14.03 -15.07
N SER A 186 23.02 12.92 -15.64
CA SER A 186 24.25 12.26 -15.18
C SER A 186 25.53 13.09 -15.44
N GLU A 187 25.46 14.18 -16.23
CA GLU A 187 26.64 15.03 -16.50
C GLU A 187 26.87 16.12 -15.44
N LYS A 188 25.82 16.60 -14.74
CA LYS A 188 25.97 17.68 -13.74
C LYS A 188 26.50 17.17 -12.40
N GLU A 189 26.09 15.98 -11.96
CA GLU A 189 26.65 15.35 -10.75
C GLU A 189 28.11 14.91 -10.95
N ASN A 190 28.48 14.48 -12.16
CA ASN A 190 29.86 14.17 -12.53
C ASN A 190 30.76 15.42 -12.61
N ALA A 191 30.20 16.60 -12.91
CA ALA A 191 30.95 17.87 -12.87
C ALA A 191 31.24 18.31 -11.42
N VAL A 192 30.31 18.07 -10.49
CA VAL A 192 30.53 18.31 -9.05
C VAL A 192 31.56 17.33 -8.50
N PHE A 193 31.50 16.04 -8.86
CA PHE A 193 32.53 15.06 -8.46
C PHE A 193 33.92 15.40 -9.03
N LYS A 194 34.01 15.83 -10.31
CA LYS A 194 35.28 16.28 -10.90
C LYS A 194 35.82 17.57 -10.28
N SER A 195 34.95 18.49 -9.88
CA SER A 195 35.31 19.74 -9.17
C SER A 195 35.83 19.47 -7.74
N VAL A 196 35.19 18.55 -7.01
CA VAL A 196 35.61 18.16 -5.65
C VAL A 196 36.92 17.38 -5.68
N VAL A 197 37.13 16.52 -6.68
CA VAL A 197 38.40 15.78 -6.85
C VAL A 197 39.54 16.70 -7.28
N SER A 198 39.31 17.68 -8.16
CA SER A 198 40.35 18.64 -8.56
C SER A 198 40.74 19.60 -7.41
N HIS A 199 39.78 20.04 -6.59
CA HIS A 199 40.06 20.84 -5.39
C HIS A 199 40.69 20.03 -4.24
N GLY A 200 40.39 18.72 -4.14
CA GLY A 200 40.97 17.83 -3.14
C GLY A 200 42.45 17.52 -3.39
N LEU A 201 42.87 17.39 -4.66
CA LEU A 201 44.28 17.16 -5.02
C LEU A 201 45.16 18.41 -4.83
N SER A 202 44.60 19.63 -4.92
CA SER A 202 45.36 20.87 -4.68
C SER A 202 45.74 21.07 -3.20
N ARG A 203 45.05 20.42 -2.26
CA ARG A 203 45.26 20.61 -0.81
C ARG A 203 46.19 19.57 -0.17
N ALA A 204 46.49 18.47 -0.86
CA ALA A 204 47.34 17.40 -0.35
C ALA A 204 48.86 17.61 -0.59
N GLY A 205 49.26 18.71 -1.24
CA GLY A 205 50.65 18.99 -1.60
C GLY A 205 51.46 19.83 -0.61
N LEU A 206 50.94 20.16 0.58
CA LEU A 206 51.62 21.07 1.51
C LEU A 206 51.55 20.60 2.97
N MET A 207 52.12 19.42 3.29
CA MET A 207 52.69 19.14 4.61
C MET A 207 53.83 18.13 4.48
N THR A 208 55.03 18.66 4.21
CA THR A 208 56.29 18.06 4.63
C THR A 208 56.70 18.72 5.95
N GLY A 209 56.97 17.89 6.96
CA GLY A 209 57.58 18.24 8.24
C GLY A 209 58.06 16.98 8.90
#